data_AF-A0A948WN95-F1
#
_entry.id   AF-A0A948WN95-F1
#
_cell.length_a   1.000
_cell.length_b   1.000
_cell.length_c   1.000
_cell.angle_alpha   90.00
_cell.angle_beta   90.00
_cell.angle_gamma   90.00
#
_symmetry.space_group_name_H-M   'P 1'
#
loop_
_entity.id
_entity.type
_entity.pdbx_description
1 polymer ?
#
loop_
_entity_poly.entity_id
_entity_poly.type
_entity_poly.pdbx_seq_one_letter_code
_entity_poly.pdbx_strand_id
1 'polypeptide(L)'
;MATLGDLSRQYTALDKEAVGHLQNLVSEWGMLADFCFADLLLYLPTKDGEWLVAAHVRAATGQTLYIADFVGSTIDGERRDIIGAAYASCEN
;
A
#
# COMPACT_ATOMS: atom_id res chain seq x y z
N MET A 1 14.43 -0.61 -8.67
CA MET A 1 13.29 -0.23 -7.82
C MET A 1 12.09 -0.99 -8.36
N ALA A 2 11.44 -1.83 -7.56
CA ALA A 2 10.32 -2.63 -8.04
C ALA A 2 9.09 -1.75 -8.23
N THR A 3 8.37 -1.89 -9.35
CA THR A 3 7.13 -1.13 -9.56
C THR A 3 5.95 -1.83 -8.90
N LEU A 4 4.87 -1.10 -8.62
CA LEU A 4 3.59 -1.68 -8.17
C LEU A 4 3.13 -2.82 -9.08
N GLY A 5 3.32 -2.69 -10.40
CA GLY A 5 2.95 -3.72 -11.37
C GLY A 5 3.80 -4.99 -11.26
N ASP A 6 5.10 -4.86 -10.96
CA ASP A 6 6.00 -6.00 -10.78
C ASP A 6 5.68 -6.72 -9.47
N LEU A 7 5.53 -5.96 -8.38
CA LEU A 7 5.18 -6.48 -7.06
C LEU A 7 3.82 -7.20 -7.07
N SER A 8 2.82 -6.59 -7.70
CA SER A 8 1.47 -7.18 -7.79
C SER A 8 1.50 -8.51 -8.55
N ARG A 9 2.17 -8.56 -9.70
CA ARG A 9 2.30 -9.79 -10.50
C ARG A 9 3.04 -10.90 -9.77
N GLN A 10 4.09 -10.54 -9.04
CA GLN A 10 4.95 -11.51 -8.38
C GLN A 10 4.26 -12.11 -7.14
N TYR A 11 3.63 -11.27 -6.30
CA TYR A 11 3.22 -11.69 -4.95
C TYR A 11 1.70 -11.79 -4.74
N THR A 12 0.87 -11.25 -5.64
CA THR A 12 -0.59 -11.15 -5.41
C THR A 12 -1.40 -11.87 -6.50
N ALA A 13 -2.68 -12.13 -6.23
CA ALA A 13 -3.62 -12.72 -7.19
C ALA A 13 -4.44 -11.67 -7.97
N LEU A 14 -4.03 -10.40 -7.94
CA LEU A 14 -4.75 -9.32 -8.62
C LEU A 14 -4.72 -9.47 -10.14
N ASP A 15 -5.85 -9.22 -10.78
CA ASP A 15 -5.93 -9.16 -12.23
C ASP A 15 -5.36 -7.83 -12.78
N LYS A 16 -5.27 -7.75 -14.12
CA LYS A 16 -4.70 -6.58 -14.78
C LYS A 16 -5.52 -5.31 -14.57
N GLU A 17 -6.84 -5.43 -14.43
CA GLU A 17 -7.74 -4.29 -14.26
C GLU A 17 -7.57 -3.69 -12.86
N ALA A 18 -7.57 -4.53 -11.83
CA ALA A 18 -7.30 -4.14 -10.46
C ALA A 18 -5.92 -3.48 -10.31
N VAL A 19 -4.88 -4.06 -10.93
CA VAL A 19 -3.54 -3.45 -10.92
C VAL A 19 -3.55 -2.09 -11.62
N GLY A 20 -4.24 -1.95 -12.74
CA GLY A 20 -4.40 -0.66 -13.43
C GLY A 20 -5.12 0.38 -12.58
N HIS A 21 -6.17 -0.02 -11.85
CA HIS A 21 -6.88 0.86 -10.93
C HIS A 21 -5.96 1.36 -9.80
N LEU A 22 -5.19 0.46 -9.17
CA LEU A 22 -4.23 0.83 -8.13
C LEU A 22 -3.13 1.76 -8.65
N GLN A 23 -2.66 1.57 -9.89
CA GLN A 23 -1.70 2.47 -10.52
C GLN A 23 -2.27 3.88 -10.71
N ASN A 24 -3.53 4.00 -11.10
CA ASN A 24 -4.20 5.30 -11.22
C ASN A 24 -4.35 5.97 -9.85
N LEU A 25 -4.74 5.20 -8.82
CA LEU A 25 -4.82 5.70 -7.44
C LEU A 25 -3.47 6.25 -6.96
N VAL A 26 -2.40 5.48 -7.14
CA VAL A 26 -1.04 5.87 -6.70
C VAL A 26 -0.51 7.08 -7.47
N SER A 27 -0.99 7.31 -8.70
CA SER A 27 -0.57 8.48 -9.49
C SER A 27 -1.12 9.80 -8.93
N GLU A 28 -2.28 9.78 -8.28
CA GLU A 28 -3.03 10.99 -7.90
C GLU A 28 -3.16 11.21 -6.38
N TRP A 29 -2.83 10.20 -5.56
CA TRP A 29 -3.04 10.25 -4.10
C TRP A 29 -2.08 11.16 -3.31
N GLY A 30 -1.18 11.89 -3.99
CA GLY A 30 -0.30 12.87 -3.33
C GLY A 30 -1.09 14.01 -2.68
N MET A 31 -2.07 14.56 -3.40
CA MET A 31 -2.96 15.59 -2.86
C MET A 31 -3.79 15.07 -1.68
N LEU A 32 -4.15 13.78 -1.70
CA LEU A 32 -4.85 13.14 -0.58
C LEU A 32 -3.95 13.07 0.66
N ALA A 33 -2.69 12.67 0.49
CA ALA A 33 -1.72 12.66 1.59
C ALA A 33 -1.55 14.06 2.22
N ASP A 34 -1.49 15.10 1.38
CA ASP A 34 -1.40 16.50 1.83
C ASP A 34 -2.65 16.95 2.61
N PHE A 35 -3.85 16.59 2.15
CA PHE A 35 -5.09 16.92 2.87
C PHE A 35 -5.21 16.19 4.21
N CYS A 36 -4.69 14.97 4.29
CA CYS A 36 -4.69 14.19 5.53
C CYS A 36 -3.54 14.56 6.47
N PHE A 37 -2.57 15.38 6.03
CA PHE A 37 -1.31 15.63 6.73
C PHE A 37 -0.60 14.33 7.15
N ALA A 38 -0.68 13.29 6.32
CA ALA A 38 -0.27 11.94 6.68
C ALA A 38 0.45 11.21 5.54
N ASP A 39 1.36 10.31 5.92
CA ASP A 39 1.95 9.34 5.00
C ASP A 39 0.92 8.23 4.70
N LEU A 40 0.76 7.86 3.44
CA LEU A 40 -0.15 6.79 3.02
C LEU A 40 0.66 5.61 2.46
N LEU A 41 0.35 4.41 2.95
CA LEU A 41 0.91 3.16 2.46
C LEU A 41 -0.18 2.29 1.84
N LEU A 42 0.08 1.75 0.66
CA LEU A 42 -0.77 0.76 0.01
C LEU A 42 -0.28 -0.64 0.37
N TYR A 43 -1.11 -1.40 1.06
CA TYR A 43 -0.87 -2.80 1.40
C TYR A 43 -1.66 -3.70 0.47
N LEU A 44 -1.02 -4.75 -0.04
CA LEU A 44 -1.67 -5.78 -0.85
C LEU A 44 -1.59 -7.14 -0.15
N PRO A 45 -2.70 -7.91 -0.12
CA PRO A 45 -2.65 -9.29 0.33
C PRO A 45 -1.88 -10.13 -0.69
N THR A 46 -0.94 -10.90 -0.18
CA THR A 46 -0.14 -11.84 -0.98
C THR A 46 -0.85 -13.18 -1.09
N LYS A 47 -0.42 -14.01 -2.05
CA LYS A 47 -0.93 -15.38 -2.24
C LYS A 47 -0.71 -16.27 -1.01
N ASP A 48 0.30 -15.95 -0.21
CA ASP A 48 0.70 -16.73 0.97
C ASP A 48 0.00 -16.25 2.26
N GLY A 49 -0.95 -15.30 2.15
CA GLY A 49 -1.70 -14.77 3.29
C GLY A 49 -0.95 -13.70 4.11
N GLU A 50 0.23 -13.28 3.64
CA GLU A 50 0.99 -12.13 4.17
C GLU A 50 0.57 -10.82 3.50
N TRP A 51 1.08 -9.70 4.00
CA TRP A 51 0.83 -8.37 3.45
C TRP A 51 2.12 -7.74 2.93
N LEU A 52 2.04 -7.14 1.75
CA LEU A 52 3.14 -6.47 1.06
C LEU A 52 2.86 -4.98 0.93
N VAL A 53 3.83 -4.14 1.26
CA VAL A 53 3.77 -2.71 0.92
C VAL A 53 4.07 -2.53 -0.56
N ALA A 54 3.09 -2.07 -1.32
CA ALA A 54 3.19 -1.97 -2.77
C ALA A 54 3.40 -0.53 -3.27
N ALA A 55 3.02 0.47 -2.46
CA ALA A 55 3.31 1.87 -2.72
C ALA A 55 3.32 2.68 -1.41
N HIS A 56 4.03 3.80 -1.42
CA HIS A 56 4.12 4.74 -0.31
C HIS A 56 4.15 6.16 -0.86
N VAL A 57 3.34 7.04 -0.31
CA VAL A 57 3.36 8.48 -0.57
C VAL A 57 3.48 9.24 0.73
N ARG A 58 4.26 10.32 0.69
CA ARG A 58 4.48 11.23 1.81
C ARG A 58 3.78 12.55 1.53
N ALA A 59 3.18 13.14 2.55
CA ALA A 59 2.67 14.49 2.46
C ALA A 59 3.84 15.47 2.25
N ALA A 60 3.70 16.40 1.31
CA ALA A 60 4.64 17.50 1.07
C ALA A 60 4.54 18.61 2.12
N THR A 61 3.40 18.71 2.81
CA THR A 61 3.09 19.79 3.78
C THR A 61 3.41 19.45 5.24
N GLY A 62 3.89 18.23 5.54
CA GLY A 62 4.12 17.73 6.90
C GLY A 62 5.50 17.10 7.12
N GLN A 63 5.83 16.81 8.37
CA GLN A 63 7.03 16.04 8.73
C GLN A 63 6.74 14.55 8.52
N THR A 64 7.51 13.85 7.68
CA THR A 64 7.29 12.42 7.41
C THR A 64 7.55 11.57 8.66
N LEU A 65 6.68 10.60 8.92
CA LEU A 65 6.85 9.62 9.99
C LEU A 65 7.71 8.43 9.54
N TYR A 66 7.71 8.14 8.23
CA TYR A 66 8.44 7.01 7.65
C TYR A 66 9.65 7.47 6.82
N ILE A 67 10.79 7.57 7.50
CA ILE A 67 12.08 7.92 6.87
C ILE A 67 12.53 6.81 5.89
N ALA A 68 12.27 5.55 6.21
CA ALA A 68 12.57 4.42 5.35
C ALA A 68 11.53 4.23 4.24
N ASP A 69 11.96 3.75 3.08
CA ASP A 69 11.06 3.25 2.04
C ASP A 69 10.73 1.78 2.35
N PHE A 70 9.43 1.50 2.49
CA PHE A 70 8.94 0.17 2.79
C PHE A 70 8.44 -0.58 1.55
N VAL A 71 8.44 0.03 0.36
CA VAL A 71 7.95 -0.62 -0.86
C VAL A 71 8.71 -1.92 -1.14
N GLY A 72 7.98 -3.02 -1.25
CA GLY A 72 8.51 -4.36 -1.43
C GLY A 72 8.76 -5.14 -0.13
N SER A 73 8.56 -4.52 1.05
CA SER A 73 8.67 -5.22 2.33
C SER A 73 7.37 -5.90 2.73
N THR A 74 7.49 -7.06 3.37
CA THR A 74 6.39 -7.70 4.08
C THR A 74 6.31 -7.15 5.49
N ILE A 75 5.10 -7.16 6.06
CA ILE A 75 4.87 -6.77 7.46
C ILE A 75 4.63 -7.99 8.33
N ASP A 76 5.01 -7.89 9.59
CA ASP A 76 4.86 -8.93 10.60
C ASP A 76 4.14 -8.42 11.86
N GLY A 77 3.83 -9.37 12.75
CA GLY A 77 3.30 -9.09 14.09
C GLY A 77 2.04 -8.23 14.12
N GLU A 78 2.00 -7.30 15.07
CA GLU A 78 0.82 -6.47 15.37
C GLU A 78 0.27 -5.68 14.16
N ARG A 79 1.14 -5.22 13.25
CA ARG A 79 0.69 -4.50 12.04
C ARG A 79 -0.11 -5.40 11.10
N ARG A 80 0.27 -6.67 10.99
CA ARG A 80 -0.47 -7.65 10.19
C ARG A 80 -1.91 -7.76 10.67
N ASP A 81 -2.09 -7.84 11.98
CA ASP A 81 -3.41 -8.01 12.59
C ASP A 81 -4.29 -6.78 12.38
N ILE A 82 -3.72 -5.57 12.56
CA ILE A 82 -4.43 -4.30 12.33
C ILE A 82 -4.86 -4.17 10.87
N ILE A 83 -3.96 -4.47 9.92
CA ILE A 83 -4.25 -4.35 8.49
C ILE A 83 -5.26 -5.41 8.04
N GLY A 84 -5.13 -6.64 8.56
CA GLY A 84 -6.11 -7.70 8.32
C GLY A 84 -7.51 -7.32 8.81
N ALA A 85 -7.62 -6.73 10.00
CA ALA A 85 -8.89 -6.26 10.53
C ALA A 85 -9.47 -5.09 9.71
N ALA A 86 -8.64 -4.14 9.30
CA ALA A 86 -9.06 -3.03 8.45
C ALA A 86 -9.59 -3.51 7.09
N TYR A 87 -8.91 -4.47 6.46
CA TYR A 87 -9.34 -5.06 5.20
C TYR A 87 -10.69 -5.76 5.32
N ALA A 88 -10.87 -6.60 6.36
CA ALA A 88 -12.14 -7.28 6.60
C ALA A 88 -13.30 -6.31 6.89
N SER A 89 -13.01 -5.14 7.48
CA SER A 89 -14.03 -4.15 7.79
C SER A 89 -14.62 -3.44 6.56
N CYS A 90 -13.90 -3.42 5.43
CA CYS A 90 -14.40 -2.85 4.17
C CYS A 90 -15.40 -3.76 3.44
N GLU A 91 -15.54 -5.03 3.85
CA GLU A 91 -16.49 -5.98 3.25
C GLU A 91 -17.89 -5.96 3.92
N ASN A 92 -18.12 -5.08 4.90
CA ASN A 92 -19.41 -4.85 5.58
C ASN A 92 -20.00 -3.49 5.22
#